data_AF-A0A938T6T5-F1
#
_entry.id   AF-A0A938T6T5-F1
#
_cell.length_a   1.000
_cell.length_b   1.000
_cell.length_c   1.000
_cell.angle_alpha   90.00
_cell.angle_beta   90.00
_cell.angle_gamma   90.00
#
_symmetry.space_group_name_H-M   'P 1'
#
loop_
_entity.id
_entity.type
_entity.pdbx_description
1 polymer ?
#
loop_
_entity_poly.entity_id
_entity_poly.type
_entity_poly.pdbx_seq_one_letter_code
_entity_poly.pdbx_strand_id
1 'polypeptide(L)'
;MKKILLLLVVLSFVFFSCGKKDDAVTLENGFICEIDGKSWTGDTLTSNILKTGEFTVITSPYQFINSKDLEIFSFVLKGDLKPGDIVLGSESGQSYVEFKSTVTKKDKKFEDDFDAFHSSEGKVKIVKVDENRAEGTFNFTLVTSEEPKKTLKVTKGQFNLKISK
;
A
#
# COMPACT_ATOMS: atom_id res chain seq x y z
N MET A 1 -70.67 -5.52 24.73
CA MET A 1 -69.81 -6.72 24.65
C MET A 1 -68.36 -6.31 24.85
N LYS A 2 -67.54 -7.27 25.25
CA LYS A 2 -66.28 -7.17 26.03
C LYS A 2 -65.19 -6.28 25.41
N LYS A 3 -64.56 -5.49 26.29
CA LYS A 3 -63.19 -4.96 26.15
C LYS A 3 -62.22 -6.14 26.08
N ILE A 4 -61.32 -6.17 25.11
CA ILE A 4 -60.11 -7.00 25.17
C ILE A 4 -58.90 -6.07 25.01
N LEU A 5 -58.22 -5.94 26.14
CA LEU A 5 -56.91 -5.39 26.36
C LEU A 5 -55.99 -6.61 26.55
N LEU A 6 -54.92 -6.75 25.76
CA LEU A 6 -53.62 -7.36 26.15
C LEU A 6 -52.72 -7.34 24.89
N LEU A 7 -51.61 -6.59 24.81
CA LEU A 7 -50.31 -6.67 25.49
C LEU A 7 -49.28 -7.53 24.72
N LEU A 8 -48.04 -7.04 24.76
CA LEU A 8 -46.74 -7.62 24.39
C LEU A 8 -46.24 -7.35 22.97
N VAL A 9 -45.03 -6.81 22.67
CA VAL A 9 -43.78 -6.41 23.36
C VAL A 9 -42.64 -6.91 22.46
N VAL A 10 -41.57 -6.12 22.38
CA VAL A 10 -40.26 -6.34 21.71
C VAL A 10 -40.25 -6.46 20.18
N LEU A 11 -39.66 -5.47 19.51
CA LEU A 11 -38.30 -5.62 18.96
C LEU A 11 -37.79 -4.27 18.42
N SER A 12 -37.49 -3.36 19.34
CA SER A 12 -36.61 -2.23 19.06
C SER A 12 -35.19 -2.78 18.90
N PHE A 13 -34.86 -3.35 17.74
CA PHE A 13 -33.47 -3.55 17.33
C PHE A 13 -32.88 -2.18 17.02
N VAL A 14 -32.52 -1.47 18.09
CA VAL A 14 -31.51 -0.42 18.01
C VAL A 14 -30.21 -1.17 17.73
N PHE A 15 -29.90 -1.38 16.45
CA PHE A 15 -28.53 -1.70 16.05
C PHE A 15 -27.68 -0.49 16.40
N PHE A 16 -27.23 -0.44 17.65
CA PHE A 16 -25.92 0.08 17.98
C PHE A 16 -24.93 -0.74 17.16
N SER A 17 -24.75 -0.33 15.90
CA SER A 17 -23.50 -0.57 15.19
C SER A 17 -22.46 0.21 15.97
N CYS A 18 -22.00 -0.41 17.04
CA CYS A 18 -20.74 -0.11 17.67
C CYS A 18 -19.70 -0.46 16.61
N GLY A 19 -19.48 0.48 15.68
CA GLY A 19 -18.35 0.46 14.79
C GLY A 19 -17.15 0.39 15.72
N LYS A 20 -16.57 -0.80 15.84
CA LYS A 20 -15.24 -0.95 16.39
C LYS A 20 -14.42 0.08 15.62
N LYS A 21 -13.95 1.10 16.35
CA LYS A 21 -12.87 1.92 15.85
C LYS A 21 -11.74 0.91 15.72
N ASP A 22 -11.53 0.43 14.50
CA ASP A 22 -10.34 -0.33 14.18
C ASP A 22 -9.20 0.52 14.70
N ASP A 23 -8.48 0.01 15.70
CA ASP A 23 -7.34 0.70 16.28
C ASP A 23 -6.41 1.00 15.10
N ALA A 24 -6.35 2.27 14.71
CA ALA A 24 -5.55 2.69 13.58
C ALA A 24 -4.12 2.30 13.93
N VAL A 25 -3.54 1.36 13.15
CA VAL A 25 -2.15 0.98 13.31
C VAL A 25 -1.32 2.23 13.09
N THR A 26 -0.77 2.78 14.16
CA THR A 26 0.07 3.98 14.10
C THR A 26 1.42 3.60 13.51
N LEU A 27 1.55 3.73 12.20
CA LEU A 27 2.78 3.47 11.48
C LEU A 27 3.78 4.59 11.79
N GLU A 28 4.86 4.29 12.54
CA GLU A 28 5.84 5.32 12.93
C GLU A 28 6.75 5.75 11.77
N ASN A 29 7.21 4.76 10.99
CA ASN A 29 7.94 4.90 9.74
C ASN A 29 7.66 3.65 8.87
N GLY A 30 7.56 3.73 7.55
CA GLY A 30 7.42 2.57 6.65
C GLY A 30 6.10 2.51 5.90
N PHE A 31 5.68 1.28 5.56
CA PHE A 31 4.52 0.97 4.73
C PHE A 31 3.70 -0.17 5.32
N ILE A 32 2.38 -0.12 5.17
CA ILE A 32 1.48 -1.26 5.38
C ILE A 32 0.49 -1.33 4.23
N CYS A 33 0.13 -2.53 3.79
CA CYS A 33 -0.91 -2.74 2.80
C CYS A 33 -1.44 -4.19 2.84
N GLU A 34 -2.37 -4.48 1.94
CA GLU A 34 -2.75 -5.85 1.60
C GLU A 34 -2.39 -6.13 0.14
N ILE A 35 -1.64 -7.20 -0.10
CA ILE A 35 -1.36 -7.75 -1.44
C ILE A 35 -2.22 -8.99 -1.62
N ASP A 36 -3.16 -8.95 -2.57
CA ASP A 36 -4.16 -10.01 -2.80
C ASP A 36 -4.91 -10.42 -1.51
N GLY A 37 -5.22 -9.43 -0.67
CA GLY A 37 -5.92 -9.61 0.60
C GLY A 37 -5.05 -10.13 1.74
N LYS A 38 -3.75 -10.36 1.53
CA LYS A 38 -2.80 -10.73 2.59
C LYS A 38 -2.05 -9.50 3.07
N SER A 39 -1.95 -9.34 4.40
CA SER A 39 -1.21 -8.23 4.99
C SER A 39 0.27 -8.26 4.61
N TRP A 40 0.79 -7.09 4.30
CA TRP A 40 2.18 -6.82 3.96
C TRP A 40 2.64 -5.56 4.69
N THR A 41 3.87 -5.57 5.20
CA THR A 41 4.46 -4.46 5.94
C THR A 41 5.88 -4.24 5.44
N GLY A 42 6.20 -3.03 4.97
CA GLY A 42 7.53 -2.67 4.50
C GLY A 42 8.51 -2.43 5.65
N ASP A 43 9.81 -2.61 5.39
CA ASP A 43 10.85 -2.31 6.36
C ASP A 43 10.89 -0.82 6.67
N THR A 44 10.71 -0.53 7.95
CA THR A 44 10.64 0.81 8.52
C THR A 44 12.01 1.46 8.68
N LEU A 45 13.12 0.72 8.55
CA LEU A 45 14.47 1.26 8.78
C LEU A 45 15.16 1.75 7.51
N THR A 46 14.85 1.13 6.39
CA THR A 46 15.55 1.31 5.11
C THR A 46 14.71 2.03 4.06
N SER A 47 13.44 2.31 4.36
CA SER A 47 12.59 3.10 3.47
C SER A 47 13.10 4.54 3.35
N ASN A 48 13.18 5.05 2.13
CA ASN A 48 13.77 6.35 1.83
C ASN A 48 13.01 7.12 0.74
N ILE A 49 13.13 8.45 0.77
CA ILE A 49 12.61 9.37 -0.23
C ILE A 49 13.80 10.08 -0.87
N LEU A 50 13.90 10.02 -2.20
CA LEU A 50 14.98 10.61 -2.99
C LEU A 50 14.39 11.46 -4.12
N LYS A 51 14.93 12.66 -4.33
CA LYS A 51 14.60 13.47 -5.51
C LYS A 51 15.61 13.18 -6.62
N THR A 52 15.11 12.82 -7.81
CA THR A 52 15.92 12.52 -8.99
C THR A 52 15.35 13.24 -10.21
N GLY A 53 15.98 14.35 -10.59
CA GLY A 53 15.50 15.19 -11.70
C GLY A 53 14.05 15.66 -11.48
N GLU A 54 13.17 15.28 -12.41
CA GLU A 54 11.73 15.60 -12.38
C GLU A 54 10.91 14.64 -11.53
N PHE A 55 11.51 13.64 -10.88
CA PHE A 55 10.80 12.62 -10.11
C PHE A 55 11.19 12.63 -8.64
N THR A 56 10.23 12.26 -7.79
CA THR A 56 10.47 11.84 -6.42
C THR A 56 10.31 10.33 -6.34
N VAL A 57 11.36 9.64 -5.90
CA VAL A 57 11.38 8.19 -5.72
C VAL A 57 11.22 7.87 -4.25
N ILE A 58 10.28 7.01 -3.93
CA ILE A 58 10.09 6.46 -2.58
C ILE A 58 10.33 4.96 -2.66
N THR A 59 11.29 4.44 -1.92
CA THR A 59 11.59 3.00 -1.90
C THR A 59 11.32 2.42 -0.52
N SER A 60 10.80 1.19 -0.49
CA SER A 60 10.58 0.41 0.72
C SER A 60 10.89 -1.06 0.46
N PRO A 61 12.07 -1.53 0.87
CA PRO A 61 12.35 -2.95 0.85
C PRO A 61 11.62 -3.63 2.02
N TYR A 62 11.42 -4.92 1.91
CA TYR A 62 10.98 -5.82 2.96
C TYR A 62 11.76 -7.11 2.82
N GLN A 63 12.51 -7.46 3.85
CA GLN A 63 13.26 -8.71 3.90
C GLN A 63 12.55 -9.69 4.84
N PHE A 64 12.26 -10.89 4.35
CA PHE A 64 11.71 -11.94 5.20
C PHE A 64 12.78 -12.39 6.20
N ILE A 65 12.43 -12.38 7.49
CA ILE A 65 13.34 -12.81 8.57
C ILE A 65 13.81 -14.24 8.30
N ASN A 66 15.12 -14.46 8.37
CA ASN A 66 15.77 -15.75 8.08
C ASN A 66 15.60 -16.26 6.64
N SER A 67 15.17 -15.42 5.69
CA SER A 67 15.19 -15.72 4.27
C SER A 67 16.16 -14.80 3.51
N LYS A 68 16.60 -15.28 2.35
CA LYS A 68 17.22 -14.44 1.32
C LYS A 68 16.18 -13.70 0.50
N ASP A 69 14.90 -14.00 0.71
CA ASP A 69 13.79 -13.39 -0.01
C ASP A 69 13.67 -11.91 0.34
N LEU A 70 13.63 -11.09 -0.71
CA LEU A 70 13.49 -9.65 -0.64
C LEU A 70 12.32 -9.24 -1.53
N GLU A 71 11.47 -8.40 -0.97
CA GLU A 71 10.41 -7.70 -1.68
C GLU A 71 10.73 -6.21 -1.65
N ILE A 72 10.52 -5.48 -2.74
CA ILE A 72 10.78 -4.04 -2.79
C ILE A 72 9.63 -3.35 -3.50
N PHE A 73 9.04 -2.36 -2.83
CA PHE A 73 8.21 -1.35 -3.49
C PHE A 73 9.06 -0.13 -3.84
N SER A 74 8.92 0.35 -5.08
CA SER A 74 9.48 1.62 -5.53
C SER A 74 8.38 2.46 -6.17
N PHE A 75 8.01 3.56 -5.52
CA PHE A 75 7.09 4.55 -6.06
C PHE A 75 7.92 5.61 -6.78
N VAL A 76 7.70 5.77 -8.08
CA VAL A 76 8.34 6.82 -8.89
C VAL A 76 7.27 7.84 -9.21
N LEU A 77 7.28 8.95 -8.50
CA LEU A 77 6.23 9.97 -8.54
C LEU A 77 6.73 11.18 -9.32
N LYS A 78 5.97 11.62 -10.33
CA LYS A 78 6.34 12.80 -11.13
C LYS A 78 6.18 14.08 -10.31
N GLY A 79 7.24 14.89 -10.30
CA GLY A 79 7.33 16.16 -9.61
C GLY A 79 7.65 16.04 -8.14
N ASP A 80 7.50 17.17 -7.45
CA ASP A 80 7.68 17.26 -6.00
C ASP A 80 6.51 16.63 -5.25
N LEU A 81 6.83 16.00 -4.11
CA LEU A 81 5.83 15.51 -3.17
C LEU A 81 5.04 16.67 -2.58
N LYS A 82 3.73 16.67 -2.82
CA LYS A 82 2.77 17.63 -2.28
C LYS A 82 1.45 16.92 -1.95
N PRO A 83 0.68 17.40 -0.97
CA PRO A 83 -0.64 16.84 -0.70
C PRO A 83 -1.53 16.82 -1.94
N GLY A 84 -2.21 15.71 -2.17
CA GLY A 84 -3.06 15.50 -3.34
C GLY A 84 -3.09 14.06 -3.83
N ASP A 85 -3.96 13.81 -4.81
CA ASP A 85 -4.05 12.53 -5.50
C ASP A 85 -3.08 12.51 -6.69
N ILE A 86 -2.33 11.42 -6.79
CA ILE A 86 -1.41 11.11 -7.89
C ILE A 86 -1.94 9.85 -8.55
N VAL A 87 -2.33 9.97 -9.82
CA VAL A 87 -2.75 8.82 -10.63
C VAL A 87 -1.51 8.05 -11.08
N LEU A 88 -1.56 6.73 -10.93
CA LEU A 88 -0.52 5.82 -11.38
C LEU A 88 -0.90 5.26 -12.76
N GLY A 89 0.09 5.16 -13.64
CA GLY A 89 -0.07 4.53 -14.96
C GLY A 89 1.08 3.60 -15.29
N SER A 90 1.04 3.07 -16.52
CA SER A 90 2.01 2.11 -17.05
C SER A 90 3.03 2.72 -18.03
N GLU A 91 2.97 4.03 -18.28
CA GLU A 91 3.72 4.69 -19.36
C GLU A 91 4.93 5.49 -18.86
N SER A 92 5.95 5.61 -19.72
CA SER A 92 7.12 6.45 -19.47
C SER A 92 6.71 7.92 -19.28
N GLY A 93 7.24 8.57 -18.24
CA GLY A 93 6.97 9.99 -17.97
C GLY A 93 5.73 10.27 -17.12
N GLN A 94 5.05 9.21 -16.65
CA GLN A 94 3.99 9.27 -15.64
C GLN A 94 4.52 8.83 -14.27
N SER A 95 3.71 9.00 -13.23
CA SER A 95 3.97 8.36 -11.94
C SER A 95 3.62 6.87 -12.02
N TYR A 96 4.45 6.01 -11.44
CA TYR A 96 4.24 4.56 -11.45
C TYR A 96 4.79 3.90 -10.18
N VAL A 97 4.43 2.65 -9.96
CA VAL A 97 4.97 1.80 -8.90
C VAL A 97 5.61 0.56 -9.50
N GLU A 98 6.77 0.19 -8.98
CA GLU A 98 7.40 -1.11 -9.21
C GLU A 98 7.30 -1.96 -7.95
N PHE A 99 7.06 -3.25 -8.13
CA PHE A 99 7.23 -4.27 -7.10
C PHE A 99 8.17 -5.34 -7.62
N LYS A 100 9.22 -5.64 -6.86
CA LYS A 100 10.18 -6.70 -7.18
C LYS A 100 10.19 -7.71 -6.05
N SER A 101 10.08 -9.00 -6.37
CA SER A 101 10.12 -10.08 -5.38
C SER A 101 11.05 -11.20 -5.83
N THR A 102 11.90 -11.68 -4.93
CA THR A 102 12.83 -12.80 -5.20
C THR A 102 12.32 -14.15 -4.70
N VAL A 103 11.04 -14.26 -4.33
CA VAL A 103 10.46 -15.40 -3.59
C VAL A 103 10.46 -16.72 -4.40
N THR A 104 10.99 -16.77 -5.63
CA THR A 104 10.78 -17.91 -6.53
C THR A 104 12.00 -18.30 -7.36
N LYS A 105 13.04 -18.85 -6.72
CA LYS A 105 13.62 -20.20 -6.98
C LYS A 105 14.81 -20.40 -6.04
N LYS A 106 14.86 -21.57 -5.38
CA LYS A 106 15.85 -21.90 -4.35
C LYS A 106 17.34 -21.85 -4.76
N ASP A 107 17.66 -21.65 -6.04
CA ASP A 107 19.01 -21.89 -6.59
C ASP A 107 19.51 -20.84 -7.61
N LYS A 108 18.91 -19.64 -7.67
CA LYS A 108 19.36 -18.57 -8.59
C LYS A 108 19.96 -17.36 -7.87
N LYS A 109 20.86 -16.65 -8.55
CA LYS A 109 21.42 -15.38 -8.07
C LYS A 109 20.32 -14.31 -8.11
N PHE A 110 20.38 -13.35 -7.18
CA PHE A 110 19.43 -12.24 -7.06
C PHE A 110 19.18 -11.49 -8.40
N GLU A 111 20.24 -11.32 -9.19
CA GLU A 111 20.21 -10.63 -10.47
C GLU A 111 19.44 -11.40 -11.57
N ASP A 112 19.23 -12.71 -11.39
CA ASP A 112 18.68 -13.62 -12.39
C ASP A 112 17.26 -14.13 -12.05
N ASP A 113 16.67 -13.68 -10.93
CA ASP A 113 15.45 -14.28 -10.38
C ASP A 113 14.59 -13.35 -9.52
N PHE A 114 14.14 -12.24 -10.10
CA PHE A 114 13.08 -11.44 -9.52
C PHE A 114 11.86 -11.43 -10.44
N ASP A 115 10.68 -11.63 -9.87
CA ASP A 115 9.45 -11.24 -10.52
C ASP A 115 9.35 -9.71 -10.41
N ALA A 116 9.33 -9.02 -11.55
CA ALA A 116 9.05 -7.59 -11.61
C ALA A 116 7.62 -7.33 -12.05
N PHE A 117 6.96 -6.46 -11.31
CA PHE A 117 5.66 -5.94 -11.63
C PHE A 117 5.67 -4.41 -11.67
N HIS A 118 4.82 -3.85 -12.53
CA HIS A 118 4.61 -2.43 -12.70
C HIS A 118 3.12 -2.10 -12.51
N SER A 119 2.82 -0.92 -11.98
CA SER A 119 1.44 -0.45 -11.87
C SER A 119 0.81 -0.33 -13.26
N SER A 120 -0.32 -1.01 -13.47
CA SER A 120 -1.18 -0.78 -14.63
C SER A 120 -2.13 0.39 -14.39
N GLU A 121 -2.58 0.55 -13.16
CA GLU A 121 -3.54 1.56 -12.74
C GLU A 121 -3.47 1.76 -11.23
N GLY A 122 -4.02 2.88 -10.76
CA GLY A 122 -4.26 3.11 -9.35
C GLY A 122 -3.96 4.55 -8.94
N LYS A 123 -3.83 4.75 -7.64
CA LYS A 123 -3.53 6.06 -7.07
C LYS A 123 -2.69 5.98 -5.81
N VAL A 124 -1.87 7.01 -5.65
CA VAL A 124 -1.25 7.38 -4.37
C VAL A 124 -1.88 8.69 -3.95
N LYS A 125 -2.39 8.76 -2.72
CA LYS A 125 -2.85 10.00 -2.11
C LYS A 125 -1.83 10.43 -1.07
N ILE A 126 -1.17 11.55 -1.33
CA ILE A 126 -0.34 12.21 -0.35
C ILE A 126 -1.27 13.00 0.57
N VAL A 127 -1.29 12.65 1.85
CA VAL A 127 -2.15 13.31 2.85
C VAL A 127 -1.40 14.49 3.47
N LYS A 128 -0.14 14.29 3.80
CA LYS A 128 0.69 15.30 4.45
C LYS A 128 2.13 15.19 3.96
N VAL A 129 2.76 16.34 3.75
CA VAL A 129 4.21 16.45 3.55
C VAL A 129 4.69 17.64 4.37
N ASP A 130 5.72 17.44 5.16
CA ASP A 130 6.46 18.50 5.84
C ASP A 130 7.97 18.29 5.63
N GLU A 131 8.79 19.10 6.29
CA GLU A 131 10.25 19.04 6.18
C GLU A 131 10.89 17.74 6.71
N ASN A 132 10.15 16.95 7.48
CA ASN A 132 10.65 15.73 8.11
C ASN A 132 9.88 14.48 7.69
N ARG A 133 8.65 14.60 7.19
CA ARG A 133 7.76 13.47 6.96
C ARG A 133 6.90 13.61 5.70
N ALA A 134 6.61 12.46 5.10
CA ALA A 134 5.54 12.30 4.11
C ALA A 134 4.59 11.18 4.56
N GLU A 135 3.28 11.43 4.50
CA GLU A 135 2.24 10.49 4.90
C GLU A 135 1.20 10.39 3.79
N GLY A 136 0.66 9.19 3.59
CA GLY A 136 -0.32 8.98 2.56
C GLY A 136 -0.93 7.60 2.52
N THR A 137 -1.76 7.39 1.51
CA THR A 137 -2.45 6.12 1.24
C THR A 137 -2.26 5.73 -0.21
N PHE A 138 -2.41 4.44 -0.52
CA PHE A 138 -2.28 3.95 -1.89
C PHE A 138 -3.15 2.73 -2.14
N ASN A 139 -3.53 2.56 -3.39
CA ASN A 139 -4.20 1.38 -3.93
C ASN A 139 -3.91 1.33 -5.43
N PHE A 140 -3.53 0.17 -5.93
CA PHE A 140 -3.17 0.00 -7.33
C PHE A 140 -3.19 -1.48 -7.71
N THR A 141 -3.19 -1.70 -9.02
CA THR A 141 -3.04 -3.03 -9.62
C THR A 141 -1.68 -3.09 -10.28
N LEU A 142 -0.94 -4.15 -10.01
CA LEU A 142 0.36 -4.45 -10.60
C LEU A 142 0.22 -5.55 -11.66
N VAL A 143 0.99 -5.45 -12.74
CA VAL A 143 1.10 -6.45 -13.81
C VAL A 143 2.57 -6.74 -14.10
N THR A 144 2.88 -7.96 -14.56
CA THR A 144 4.22 -8.31 -15.05
C THR A 144 4.24 -8.35 -16.59
N SER A 145 5.36 -7.95 -17.19
CA SER A 145 5.56 -8.01 -18.64
C SER A 145 5.74 -9.44 -19.15
N GLU A 146 6.23 -10.35 -18.30
CA GLU A 146 6.45 -11.75 -18.66
C GLU A 146 5.12 -12.52 -18.77
N GLU A 147 4.18 -12.20 -17.88
CA GLU A 147 2.85 -12.80 -17.84
C GLU A 147 1.78 -11.73 -17.56
N PRO A 148 1.29 -10.98 -18.56
CA PRO A 148 0.36 -9.86 -18.34
C PRO A 148 -0.97 -10.22 -17.67
N LYS A 149 -1.31 -11.51 -17.61
CA LYS A 149 -2.49 -12.02 -16.89
C LYS A 149 -2.24 -12.21 -15.39
N LYS A 150 -0.98 -12.26 -14.96
CA LYS A 150 -0.58 -12.33 -13.55
C LYS A 150 -0.63 -10.91 -12.99
N THR A 151 -1.64 -10.66 -12.17
CA THR A 151 -1.88 -9.37 -11.52
C THR A 151 -1.70 -9.51 -10.01
N LEU A 152 -1.16 -8.48 -9.36
CA LEU A 152 -1.23 -8.34 -7.90
C LEU A 152 -2.08 -7.13 -7.56
N LYS A 153 -3.06 -7.30 -6.68
CA LYS A 153 -3.92 -6.21 -6.22
C LYS A 153 -3.43 -5.69 -4.88
N VAL A 154 -3.01 -4.42 -4.86
CA VAL A 154 -2.55 -3.74 -3.65
C VAL A 154 -3.66 -2.84 -3.12
N THR A 155 -4.11 -3.11 -1.91
CA THR A 155 -5.23 -2.39 -1.27
C THR A 155 -4.89 -1.98 0.15
N LYS A 156 -5.70 -1.08 0.73
CA LYS A 156 -5.54 -0.54 2.09
C LYS A 156 -4.12 -0.04 2.38
N GLY A 157 -3.43 0.44 1.35
CA GLY A 157 -2.06 0.91 1.47
C GLY A 157 -1.96 2.19 2.27
N GLN A 158 -1.03 2.25 3.20
CA GLN A 158 -0.68 3.42 3.99
C GLN A 158 0.83 3.52 4.11
N PHE A 159 1.35 4.74 4.14
CA PHE A 159 2.75 5.01 4.44
C PHE A 159 2.89 6.23 5.34
N ASN A 160 3.93 6.21 6.17
CA ASN A 160 4.40 7.33 6.96
C ASN A 160 5.92 7.24 6.90
N LEU A 161 6.58 8.21 6.30
CA LEU A 161 7.99 8.11 5.98
C LEU A 161 8.74 9.34 6.44
N LYS A 162 9.86 9.14 7.11
CA LYS A 162 10.85 10.17 7.37
C LYS A 162 11.53 10.54 6.06
N ILE A 163 11.65 11.84 5.81
CA ILE A 163 12.43 12.37 4.69
C ILE A 163 13.88 12.46 5.15
N SER A 164 14.74 11.65 4.55
CA SER A 164 16.19 11.73 4.78
C SER A 164 16.73 13.02 4.15
N LYS A 165 17.46 13.81 4.93
CA LYS A 165 18.19 14.99 4.45
C LYS A 165 19.49 14.60 3.77
#